data_AF-X1V8U2-F1
#
_entry.id   AF-X1V8U2-F1
#
_cell.length_a   1.000
_cell.length_b   1.000
_cell.length_c   1.000
_cell.angle_alpha   90.00
_cell.angle_beta   90.00
_cell.angle_gamma   90.00
#
_symmetry.space_group_name_H-M   'P 1'
#
loop_
_entity.id
_entity.type
_entity.pdbx_description
1 polymer ?
#
loop_
_entity_poly.entity_id
_entity_poly.type
_entity_poly.pdbx_seq_one_letter_code
_entity_poly.pdbx_strand_id
1 'polypeptide(L)'
;TILDIGGEDSKLMLVKDALLAGFQMNRDCGGGTGSMIETIAARLGVTVEDVGEIALESEAPAVLPGKCGIFCQSAAVSQLSKGRPTSDILMGVCEALVGNYLAVLAKGKKLVPPIVFQGAVAQNQAIVKCFENALGYQVVVPENCSYMGAIGIAILTEENMNGQPTKFRGEAILESNHRTEIAHCQDCENNCELLSLYCDGQLLSVSGSRCEKHNR
;
A
#
# COMPACT_ATOMS: atom_id res chain seq x y z
N THR A 1 -17.05 4.51 -8.64
CA THR A 1 -16.45 4.34 -7.31
C THR A 1 -15.00 3.94 -7.45
N ILE A 2 -14.10 4.42 -6.58
CA ILE A 2 -12.69 4.02 -6.57
C ILE A 2 -12.40 3.29 -5.23
N LEU A 3 -11.88 2.08 -5.36
CA LEU A 3 -11.34 1.26 -4.28
C LEU A 3 -9.82 1.40 -4.31
N ASP A 4 -9.19 1.61 -3.18
CA ASP A 4 -7.73 1.75 -3.06
C ASP A 4 -7.26 0.89 -1.89
N ILE A 5 -6.33 -0.02 -2.16
CA ILE A 5 -5.68 -0.83 -1.12
C ILE A 5 -4.17 -0.82 -1.36
N GLY A 6 -3.46 -0.16 -0.45
CA GLY A 6 -2.01 -0.17 -0.37
C GLY A 6 -1.48 -1.24 0.57
N GLY A 7 -0.18 -1.15 0.89
CA GLY A 7 0.46 -2.00 1.88
C GLY A 7 -0.04 -1.75 3.30
N GLU A 8 -0.24 -0.48 3.66
CA GLU A 8 -0.52 -0.05 5.04
C GLU A 8 -1.92 0.51 5.28
N ASP A 9 -2.57 1.02 4.23
CA ASP A 9 -3.89 1.64 4.35
C ASP A 9 -4.81 1.22 3.21
N SER A 10 -6.11 1.40 3.45
CA SER A 10 -7.17 1.16 2.47
C SER A 10 -8.11 2.36 2.43
N LYS A 11 -8.49 2.80 1.24
CA LYS A 11 -9.34 3.97 1.01
C LYS A 11 -10.51 3.62 0.11
N LEU A 12 -11.67 4.22 0.40
CA LEU A 12 -12.85 4.22 -0.46
C LEU A 12 -13.15 5.65 -0.88
N MET A 13 -13.25 5.86 -2.20
CA MET A 13 -13.57 7.15 -2.80
C MET A 13 -14.84 7.02 -3.64
N LEU A 14 -15.82 7.87 -3.33
CA LEU A 14 -17.04 8.03 -4.10
C LEU A 14 -16.90 9.28 -4.95
N VAL A 15 -16.97 9.11 -6.26
CA VAL A 15 -16.85 10.19 -7.24
C VAL A 15 -18.22 10.41 -7.87
N LYS A 16 -18.64 11.67 -7.95
CA LYS A 16 -19.88 12.11 -8.62
C LYS A 16 -19.57 13.37 -9.41
N ASP A 17 -19.95 13.40 -10.68
CA ASP A 17 -19.75 14.57 -11.56
C ASP A 17 -18.28 15.05 -11.60
N ALA A 18 -17.34 14.09 -11.69
CA ALA A 18 -15.89 14.29 -11.62
C ALA A 18 -15.36 14.89 -10.30
N LEU A 19 -16.20 15.00 -9.27
CA LEU A 19 -15.83 15.51 -7.95
C LEU A 19 -15.84 14.40 -6.90
N LEU A 20 -14.94 14.52 -5.93
CA LEU A 20 -14.91 13.63 -4.77
C LEU A 20 -16.09 13.93 -3.85
N ALA A 21 -17.12 13.09 -3.90
CA ALA A 21 -18.35 13.22 -3.11
C ALA A 21 -18.28 12.50 -1.76
N GLY A 22 -17.35 11.57 -1.58
CA GLY A 22 -17.17 10.86 -0.33
C GLY A 22 -15.80 10.19 -0.24
N PHE A 23 -15.25 10.17 0.97
CA PHE A 23 -13.94 9.59 1.25
C PHE A 23 -13.99 8.85 2.58
N GLN A 24 -13.39 7.65 2.64
CA GLN A 24 -13.13 6.97 3.90
C GLN A 24 -11.82 6.21 3.81
N MET A 25 -11.08 6.19 4.91
CA MET A 25 -9.80 5.54 5.02
C MET A 25 -9.72 4.76 6.32
N ASN A 26 -9.17 3.55 6.24
CA ASN A 26 -8.70 2.78 7.37
C ASN A 26 -7.29 3.27 7.69
N ARG A 27 -7.06 3.90 8.86
CA ARG A 27 -5.74 4.36 9.31
C ARG A 27 -5.10 3.51 10.41
N ASP A 28 -5.90 2.77 11.17
CA ASP A 28 -5.47 2.29 12.50
C ASP A 28 -5.21 0.78 12.54
N CYS A 29 -5.54 0.01 11.48
CA CYS A 29 -5.33 -1.44 11.47
C CYS A 29 -5.00 -1.98 10.07
N GLY A 30 -3.77 -2.48 9.88
CA GLY A 30 -3.32 -3.20 8.67
C GLY A 30 -3.99 -4.57 8.47
N GLY A 31 -5.00 -4.94 9.26
CA GLY A 31 -5.77 -6.17 9.12
C GLY A 31 -6.68 -6.26 7.89
N GLY A 32 -6.39 -5.52 6.82
CA GLY A 32 -7.18 -5.46 5.60
C GLY A 32 -6.45 -4.74 4.46
N THR A 33 -5.13 -4.88 4.43
CA THR A 33 -4.20 -4.20 3.50
C THR A 33 -3.21 -5.23 2.93
N GLY A 34 -2.32 -4.80 2.03
CA GLY A 34 -1.33 -5.67 1.41
C GLY A 34 -0.37 -6.34 2.40
N SER A 35 0.01 -5.67 3.49
CA SER A 35 0.93 -6.22 4.49
C SER A 35 0.38 -7.46 5.21
N MET A 36 -0.95 -7.57 5.33
CA MET A 36 -1.62 -8.79 5.81
C MET A 36 -1.42 -9.96 4.83
N ILE A 37 -1.59 -9.72 3.52
CA ILE A 37 -1.37 -10.76 2.51
C ILE A 37 0.09 -11.21 2.55
N GLU A 38 1.02 -10.27 2.53
CA GLU A 38 2.47 -10.53 2.55
C GLU A 38 2.88 -11.37 3.77
N THR A 39 2.44 -10.98 4.96
CA THR A 39 2.78 -11.69 6.20
C THR A 39 2.21 -13.11 6.20
N ILE A 40 0.98 -13.31 5.69
CA ILE A 40 0.36 -14.63 5.63
C ILE A 40 1.03 -15.49 4.57
N ALA A 41 1.27 -14.97 3.37
CA ALA A 41 1.94 -15.66 2.28
C ALA A 41 3.33 -16.16 2.71
N ALA A 42 4.12 -15.30 3.37
CA ALA A 42 5.42 -15.68 3.91
C ALA A 42 5.33 -16.85 4.92
N ARG A 43 4.27 -16.94 5.73
CA ARG A 43 4.05 -18.06 6.66
C ARG A 43 3.64 -19.35 5.97
N LEU A 44 3.05 -19.26 4.78
CA LEU A 44 2.69 -20.40 3.94
C LEU A 44 3.82 -20.79 2.97
N GLY A 45 4.94 -20.07 2.97
CA GLY A 45 6.07 -20.31 2.07
C GLY A 45 5.83 -19.84 0.63
N VAL A 46 4.98 -18.83 0.45
CA VAL A 46 4.55 -18.27 -0.84
C VAL A 46 5.01 -16.82 -0.94
N THR A 47 5.46 -16.39 -2.13
CA THR A 47 5.78 -14.97 -2.38
C THR A 47 4.50 -14.16 -2.54
N VAL A 48 4.53 -12.86 -2.25
CA VAL A 48 3.30 -12.05 -2.31
C VAL A 48 2.78 -11.92 -3.75
N GLU A 49 3.69 -11.95 -4.72
CA GLU A 49 3.44 -11.91 -6.15
C GLU A 49 2.67 -13.15 -6.63
N ASP A 50 3.01 -14.33 -6.11
CA ASP A 50 2.39 -15.60 -6.52
C ASP A 50 1.01 -15.83 -5.89
N VAL A 51 0.64 -15.06 -4.85
CA VAL A 51 -0.62 -15.28 -4.11
C VAL A 51 -1.84 -15.26 -5.02
N GLY A 52 -1.89 -14.31 -5.96
CA GLY A 52 -3.06 -14.14 -6.82
C GLY A 52 -3.30 -15.34 -7.72
N GLU A 53 -2.24 -15.85 -8.35
CA GLU A 53 -2.32 -17.01 -9.25
C GLU A 53 -2.69 -18.29 -8.48
N ILE A 54 -2.00 -18.56 -7.36
CA ILE A 54 -2.24 -19.76 -6.55
C ILE A 54 -3.64 -19.73 -5.93
N ALA A 55 -4.11 -18.57 -5.46
CA ALA A 55 -5.45 -18.45 -4.88
C ALA A 55 -6.54 -18.80 -5.90
N LEU A 56 -6.36 -18.42 -7.18
CA LEU A 56 -7.34 -18.70 -8.24
C LEU A 56 -7.50 -20.20 -8.55
N GLU A 57 -6.56 -21.05 -8.14
CA GLU A 57 -6.67 -22.51 -8.23
C GLU A 57 -7.56 -23.12 -7.14
N SER A 58 -8.12 -22.31 -6.23
CA SER A 58 -8.98 -22.80 -5.14
C SER A 58 -10.27 -23.41 -5.67
N GLU A 59 -10.61 -24.59 -5.17
CA GLU A 59 -11.89 -25.26 -5.43
C GLU A 59 -12.86 -25.07 -4.25
N ALA A 60 -12.32 -24.94 -3.03
CA ALA A 60 -13.10 -24.79 -1.81
C ALA A 60 -12.41 -23.80 -0.87
N PRO A 61 -12.64 -22.48 -0.98
CA PRO A 61 -11.99 -21.47 -0.16
C PRO A 61 -12.16 -21.69 1.35
N ALA A 62 -11.12 -21.43 2.13
CA ALA A 62 -11.16 -21.50 3.58
C ALA A 62 -11.95 -20.31 4.17
N VAL A 63 -12.87 -20.58 5.09
CA VAL A 63 -13.54 -19.50 5.83
C VAL A 63 -12.59 -18.98 6.91
N LEU A 64 -12.07 -17.76 6.70
CA LEU A 64 -11.11 -17.13 7.59
C LEU A 64 -11.65 -15.82 8.19
N PRO A 65 -11.24 -15.45 9.41
CA PRO A 65 -11.67 -14.19 10.03
C PRO A 65 -10.95 -12.99 9.39
N GLY A 66 -11.70 -12.07 8.76
CA GLY A 66 -11.12 -10.91 8.06
C GLY A 66 -10.89 -9.65 8.91
N LYS A 67 -11.41 -9.56 10.14
CA LYS A 67 -11.36 -8.31 10.93
C LYS A 67 -9.95 -7.94 11.42
N CYS A 68 -9.09 -8.93 11.68
CA CYS A 68 -7.76 -8.74 12.26
C CYS A 68 -6.78 -9.66 11.55
N GLY A 69 -5.73 -9.09 10.95
CA GLY A 69 -4.72 -9.85 10.19
C GLY A 69 -4.02 -10.91 11.03
N ILE A 70 -3.77 -10.65 12.32
CA ILE A 70 -3.14 -11.62 13.24
C ILE A 70 -4.02 -12.86 13.44
N PHE A 71 -5.32 -12.66 13.63
CA PHE A 71 -6.26 -13.77 13.77
C PHE A 71 -6.46 -14.50 12.44
N CYS A 72 -6.48 -13.78 11.32
CA CYS A 72 -6.53 -14.39 10.01
C CYS A 72 -5.29 -15.27 9.76
N GLN A 73 -4.10 -14.78 10.10
CA GLN A 73 -2.85 -15.52 9.99
C GLN A 73 -2.85 -16.78 10.87
N SER A 74 -3.28 -16.66 12.13
CA SER A 74 -3.37 -17.80 13.03
C SER A 74 -4.36 -18.86 12.52
N ALA A 75 -5.50 -18.43 11.95
CA ALA A 75 -6.46 -19.31 11.34
C ALA A 75 -5.91 -19.97 10.06
N ALA A 76 -5.19 -19.23 9.21
CA ALA A 76 -4.54 -19.75 8.00
C ALA A 76 -3.52 -20.84 8.34
N VAL A 77 -2.63 -20.59 9.31
CA VAL A 77 -1.66 -21.59 9.79
C VAL A 77 -2.37 -22.81 10.38
N SER A 78 -3.47 -22.62 11.11
CA SER A 78 -4.27 -23.74 11.63
C SER A 78 -4.89 -24.60 10.51
N GLN A 79 -5.36 -23.99 9.41
CA GLN A 79 -5.87 -24.73 8.25
C GLN A 79 -4.76 -25.49 7.53
N LEU A 80 -3.57 -24.87 7.39
CA LEU A 80 -2.41 -25.53 6.81
C LEU A 80 -2.02 -26.79 7.60
N SER A 81 -1.96 -26.71 8.93
CA SER A 81 -1.68 -27.86 9.79
C SER A 81 -2.72 -28.98 9.71
N LYS A 82 -3.94 -28.67 9.23
CA LYS A 82 -5.00 -29.66 8.98
C LYS A 82 -4.93 -30.26 7.57
N GLY A 83 -3.91 -29.91 6.79
CA GLY A 83 -3.70 -30.42 5.43
C GLY A 83 -4.59 -29.75 4.38
N ARG A 84 -5.16 -28.58 4.66
CA ARG A 84 -5.94 -27.85 3.66
C ARG A 84 -5.02 -27.32 2.54
N PRO A 85 -5.42 -27.40 1.26
CA PRO A 85 -4.64 -26.87 0.15
C PRO A 85 -4.27 -25.40 0.34
N THR A 86 -3.06 -25.02 -0.06
CA THR A 86 -2.58 -23.63 0.03
C THR A 86 -3.46 -22.67 -0.78
N SER A 87 -3.91 -23.08 -1.97
CA SER A 87 -4.82 -22.31 -2.82
C SER A 87 -6.12 -21.95 -2.10
N ASP A 88 -6.74 -22.93 -1.43
CA ASP A 88 -7.95 -22.72 -0.63
C ASP A 88 -7.74 -21.76 0.54
N ILE A 89 -6.58 -21.84 1.20
CA ILE A 89 -6.25 -20.92 2.29
C ILE A 89 -6.06 -19.51 1.74
N LEU A 90 -5.30 -19.34 0.65
CA LEU A 90 -5.01 -18.04 0.05
C LEU A 90 -6.27 -17.38 -0.52
N MET A 91 -7.16 -18.13 -1.18
CA MET A 91 -8.46 -17.59 -1.61
C MET A 91 -9.30 -17.16 -0.41
N GLY A 92 -9.30 -17.93 0.68
CA GLY A 92 -9.94 -17.55 1.94
C GLY A 92 -9.39 -16.25 2.53
N VAL A 93 -8.07 -16.00 2.42
CA VAL A 93 -7.45 -14.74 2.84
C VAL A 93 -7.93 -13.59 1.96
N CYS A 94 -8.02 -13.80 0.64
CA CYS A 94 -8.50 -12.80 -0.30
C CYS A 94 -9.96 -12.41 -0.03
N GLU A 95 -10.83 -13.40 0.16
CA GLU A 95 -12.24 -13.19 0.53
C GLU A 95 -12.38 -12.47 1.88
N ALA A 96 -11.60 -12.87 2.87
CA ALA A 96 -11.60 -12.25 4.19
C ALA A 96 -11.19 -10.77 4.13
N LEU A 97 -10.19 -10.43 3.32
CA LEU A 97 -9.73 -9.05 3.12
C LEU A 97 -10.80 -8.21 2.42
N VAL A 98 -11.38 -8.68 1.31
CA VAL A 98 -12.44 -7.97 0.58
C VAL A 98 -13.69 -7.80 1.45
N GLY A 99 -14.10 -8.84 2.16
CA GLY A 99 -15.22 -8.79 3.09
C GLY A 99 -15.02 -7.74 4.19
N ASN A 100 -13.83 -7.68 4.78
CA ASN A 100 -13.48 -6.67 5.79
C ASN A 100 -13.46 -5.26 5.19
N TYR A 101 -12.86 -5.09 4.01
CA TYR A 101 -12.83 -3.80 3.31
C TYR A 101 -14.25 -3.25 3.12
N LEU A 102 -15.18 -4.07 2.62
CA LEU A 102 -16.56 -3.64 2.39
C LEU A 102 -17.30 -3.36 3.70
N ALA A 103 -17.10 -4.21 4.71
CA ALA A 103 -17.74 -4.07 6.02
C ALA A 103 -17.29 -2.80 6.78
N VAL A 104 -16.05 -2.35 6.59
CA VAL A 104 -15.48 -1.20 7.29
C VAL A 104 -15.66 0.10 6.49
N LEU A 105 -15.32 0.08 5.19
CA LEU A 105 -15.25 1.32 4.39
C LEU A 105 -16.52 1.58 3.58
N ALA A 106 -17.20 0.54 3.11
CA ALA A 106 -18.38 0.66 2.26
C ALA A 106 -19.71 0.61 3.03
N LYS A 107 -19.67 0.39 4.36
CA LYS A 107 -20.88 0.26 5.19
C LYS A 107 -21.81 1.47 5.05
N GLY A 108 -23.06 1.19 4.68
CA GLY A 108 -24.10 2.21 4.51
C GLY A 108 -23.92 3.10 3.28
N LYS A 109 -22.99 2.78 2.38
CA LYS A 109 -22.74 3.55 1.15
C LYS A 109 -23.19 2.77 -0.07
N LYS A 110 -23.70 3.50 -1.06
CA LYS A 110 -23.98 2.95 -2.39
C LYS A 110 -22.70 3.01 -3.21
N LEU A 111 -22.15 1.85 -3.56
CA LEU A 111 -21.05 1.74 -4.52
C LEU A 111 -21.65 1.74 -5.93
N VAL A 112 -21.21 2.66 -6.78
CA VAL A 112 -21.80 2.88 -8.11
C VAL A 112 -20.73 2.63 -9.17
N PRO A 113 -21.02 1.82 -10.20
CA PRO A 113 -20.11 1.58 -11.30
C PRO A 113 -19.89 2.86 -12.15
N PRO A 114 -18.76 2.98 -12.87
CA PRO A 114 -17.67 2.00 -12.94
C PRO A 114 -16.94 1.87 -11.59
N ILE A 115 -16.55 0.63 -11.26
CA ILE A 115 -15.72 0.34 -10.08
C ILE A 115 -14.28 0.31 -10.55
N VAL A 116 -13.45 1.21 -10.02
CA VAL A 116 -12.01 1.24 -10.28
C VAL A 116 -11.31 0.71 -9.04
N PHE A 117 -10.33 -0.18 -9.20
CA PHE A 117 -9.50 -0.66 -8.10
C PHE A 117 -8.03 -0.30 -8.36
N GLN A 118 -7.43 0.39 -7.40
CA GLN A 118 -6.04 0.86 -7.44
C GLN A 118 -5.29 0.50 -6.15
N GLY A 119 -4.00 0.84 -6.12
CA GLY A 119 -3.06 0.46 -5.07
C GLY A 119 -2.35 -0.85 -5.41
N ALA A 120 -1.26 -1.15 -4.69
CA ALA A 120 -0.42 -2.32 -4.98
C ALA A 120 -1.18 -3.64 -4.95
N VAL A 121 -2.20 -3.76 -4.08
CA VAL A 121 -3.01 -4.97 -3.97
C VAL A 121 -3.89 -5.20 -5.19
N ALA A 122 -4.16 -4.18 -6.02
CA ALA A 122 -4.92 -4.33 -7.25
C ALA A 122 -4.20 -5.17 -8.32
N GLN A 123 -2.89 -5.42 -8.16
CA GLN A 123 -2.16 -6.37 -9.01
C GLN A 123 -2.54 -7.83 -8.73
N ASN A 124 -3.10 -8.12 -7.55
CA ASN A 124 -3.53 -9.46 -7.17
C ASN A 124 -4.89 -9.80 -7.79
N GLN A 125 -4.88 -10.66 -8.82
CA GLN A 125 -6.08 -11.00 -9.58
C GLN A 125 -7.15 -11.76 -8.77
N ALA A 126 -6.76 -12.50 -7.72
CA ALA A 126 -7.72 -13.13 -6.83
C ALA A 126 -8.51 -12.09 -6.04
N ILE A 127 -7.87 -11.02 -5.57
CA ILE A 127 -8.56 -9.91 -4.88
C ILE A 127 -9.52 -9.18 -5.83
N VAL A 128 -9.09 -8.93 -7.08
CA VAL A 128 -9.96 -8.37 -8.13
C VAL A 128 -11.21 -9.24 -8.28
N LYS A 129 -11.02 -10.56 -8.41
CA LYS A 129 -12.12 -11.53 -8.53
C LYS A 129 -13.04 -11.54 -7.31
N CYS A 130 -12.48 -11.48 -6.10
CA CYS A 130 -13.25 -11.38 -4.87
C CYS A 130 -14.11 -10.11 -4.83
N PHE A 131 -13.58 -8.97 -5.27
CA PHE A 131 -14.38 -7.74 -5.39
C PHE A 131 -15.49 -7.87 -6.44
N GLU A 132 -15.20 -8.43 -7.62
CA GLU A 132 -16.22 -8.64 -8.66
C GLU A 132 -17.36 -9.53 -8.14
N ASN A 133 -17.01 -10.64 -7.48
CA ASN A 133 -17.98 -11.56 -6.88
C ASN A 133 -18.82 -10.89 -5.79
N ALA A 134 -18.19 -10.10 -4.91
CA ALA A 134 -18.87 -9.43 -3.80
C ALA A 134 -19.76 -8.26 -4.26
N LEU A 135 -19.39 -7.58 -5.35
CA LEU A 135 -20.08 -6.39 -5.84
C LEU A 135 -21.08 -6.68 -6.96
N GLY A 136 -20.90 -7.77 -7.70
CA GLY A 136 -21.69 -8.08 -8.90
C GLY A 136 -21.39 -7.16 -10.09
N TYR A 137 -20.26 -6.45 -10.07
CA TYR A 137 -19.80 -5.56 -11.13
C TYR A 137 -18.39 -5.94 -11.58
N GLN A 138 -18.07 -5.67 -12.84
CA GLN A 138 -16.68 -5.71 -13.28
C GLN A 138 -15.86 -4.63 -12.58
N VAL A 139 -14.62 -4.99 -12.25
CA VAL A 139 -13.64 -4.11 -11.60
C VAL A 139 -12.58 -3.72 -12.62
N VAL A 140 -12.41 -2.41 -12.82
CA VAL A 140 -11.39 -1.85 -13.70
C VAL A 140 -10.12 -1.64 -12.91
N VAL A 141 -9.04 -2.31 -13.30
CA VAL A 141 -7.70 -2.11 -12.75
C VAL A 141 -6.87 -1.30 -13.75
N PRO A 142 -6.44 -0.07 -13.42
CA PRO A 142 -5.55 0.71 -14.28
C PRO A 142 -4.19 0.02 -14.44
N GLU A 143 -3.54 0.17 -15.60
CA GLU A 143 -2.21 -0.39 -15.88
C GLU A 143 -1.18 -0.01 -14.81
N ASN A 144 -1.18 1.26 -14.39
CA ASN A 144 -0.30 1.81 -13.36
C ASN A 144 -0.98 1.91 -11.98
N CYS A 145 -1.83 0.93 -11.63
CA CYS A 145 -2.63 0.92 -10.40
C CYS A 145 -1.84 1.24 -9.10
N SER A 146 -0.58 0.82 -9.01
CA SER A 146 0.30 1.07 -7.86
C SER A 146 0.84 2.50 -7.77
N TYR A 147 0.80 3.26 -8.86
CA TYR A 147 1.43 4.58 -8.99
C TYR A 147 0.41 5.71 -9.13
N MET A 148 -0.88 5.43 -8.98
CA MET A 148 -1.96 6.39 -9.23
C MET A 148 -1.83 7.68 -8.40
N GLY A 149 -1.35 7.58 -7.16
CA GLY A 149 -1.05 8.75 -6.32
C GLY A 149 0.06 9.63 -6.91
N ALA A 150 1.15 9.02 -7.38
CA ALA A 150 2.27 9.73 -8.00
C ALA A 150 1.85 10.39 -9.33
N ILE A 151 1.07 9.67 -10.14
CA ILE A 151 0.49 10.20 -11.39
C ILE A 151 -0.38 11.42 -11.10
N GLY A 152 -1.24 11.35 -10.08
CA GLY A 152 -2.07 12.49 -9.66
C GLY A 152 -1.24 13.72 -9.28
N ILE A 153 -0.14 13.53 -8.53
CA ILE A 153 0.78 14.62 -8.19
C ILE A 153 1.48 15.18 -9.43
N ALA A 154 1.89 14.34 -10.37
CA ALA A 154 2.52 14.79 -11.60
C ALA A 154 1.58 15.69 -12.43
N ILE A 155 0.32 15.28 -12.61
CA ILE A 155 -0.70 16.06 -13.32
C ILE A 155 -0.96 17.39 -12.62
N LEU A 156 -1.19 17.37 -11.30
CA LEU A 156 -1.40 18.59 -10.53
C LEU A 156 -0.19 19.53 -10.60
N THR A 157 1.02 18.98 -10.62
CA THR A 157 2.24 19.78 -10.74
C THR A 157 2.32 20.44 -12.12
N GLU A 158 2.05 19.69 -13.19
CA GLU A 158 2.01 20.22 -14.56
C GLU A 158 0.99 21.35 -14.71
N GLU A 159 -0.23 21.16 -14.20
CA GLU A 159 -1.29 22.17 -14.20
C GLU A 159 -0.87 23.45 -13.46
N ASN A 160 -0.25 23.31 -12.28
CA ASN A 160 0.21 24.45 -11.48
C ASN A 160 1.44 25.15 -12.06
N MET A 161 2.30 24.42 -12.77
CA MET A 161 3.50 24.97 -13.38
C MET A 161 3.18 25.83 -14.61
N ASN A 162 2.03 25.64 -15.25
CA ASN A 162 1.54 26.47 -16.36
C ASN A 162 2.62 26.67 -17.46
N GLY A 163 3.31 25.59 -17.82
CA GLY A 163 4.37 25.59 -18.84
C GLY A 163 5.75 26.07 -18.37
N GLN A 164 5.94 26.39 -17.09
CA GLN A 164 7.27 26.66 -16.54
C GLN A 164 8.12 25.37 -16.45
N PRO A 165 9.45 25.44 -16.60
CA PRO A 165 10.32 24.29 -16.47
C PRO A 165 10.48 23.86 -14.99
N THR A 166 10.56 22.54 -14.77
CA THR A 166 10.70 21.98 -13.42
C THR A 166 12.14 22.03 -12.94
N LYS A 167 12.33 22.20 -11.63
CA LYS A 167 13.64 22.01 -10.96
C LYS A 167 13.87 20.55 -10.56
N PHE A 168 12.95 19.65 -10.91
CA PHE A 168 13.13 18.22 -10.70
C PHE A 168 14.39 17.76 -11.43
N ARG A 169 15.35 17.23 -10.67
CA ARG A 169 16.67 16.82 -11.19
C ARG A 169 16.62 15.53 -12.02
N GLY A 170 15.53 14.77 -11.96
CA GLY A 170 15.36 13.54 -12.75
C GLY A 170 16.46 12.51 -12.50
N GLU A 171 16.88 11.83 -13.57
CA GLU A 171 17.92 10.80 -13.56
C GLU A 171 19.29 11.32 -13.08
N ALA A 172 19.54 12.64 -13.17
CA ALA A 172 20.79 13.23 -12.67
C ALA A 172 20.98 13.04 -11.14
N ILE A 173 19.91 12.71 -10.39
CA ILE A 173 20.04 12.29 -9.00
C ILE A 173 20.72 10.92 -8.91
N LEU A 174 20.33 9.96 -9.76
CA LEU A 174 20.86 8.60 -9.75
C LEU A 174 22.34 8.55 -10.12
N GLU A 175 22.80 9.51 -10.95
CA GLU A 175 24.20 9.65 -11.37
C GLU A 175 25.06 10.45 -10.39
N SER A 176 24.45 11.18 -9.46
CA SER A 176 25.19 12.03 -8.52
C SER A 176 25.80 11.25 -7.36
N ASN A 177 27.00 11.65 -6.94
CA ASN A 177 27.74 10.92 -5.92
C ASN A 177 27.30 11.34 -4.52
N HIS A 178 26.55 10.47 -3.85
CA HIS A 178 26.08 10.70 -2.50
C HIS A 178 26.98 10.03 -1.48
N ARG A 179 27.43 10.79 -0.49
CA ARG A 179 28.19 10.26 0.65
C ARG A 179 27.59 10.74 1.96
N THR A 180 27.63 9.89 2.97
CA THR A 180 27.21 10.22 4.33
C THR A 180 28.40 10.20 5.26
N GLU A 181 28.47 11.17 6.17
CA GLU A 181 29.46 11.20 7.26
C GLU A 181 28.73 11.29 8.59
N ILE A 182 29.25 10.56 9.59
CA ILE A 182 28.76 10.61 10.96
C ILE A 182 29.80 11.30 11.83
N ALA A 183 29.36 12.27 12.62
CA ALA A 183 30.19 12.99 13.59
C ALA A 183 29.44 13.20 14.90
N HIS A 184 30.14 13.51 15.99
CA HIS A 184 29.51 13.81 17.28
C HIS A 184 29.62 15.30 17.61
N CYS A 185 28.49 15.91 17.96
CA CYS A 185 28.40 17.31 18.35
C CYS A 185 29.02 17.55 19.74
N GLN A 186 29.99 18.46 19.86
CA GLN A 186 30.65 18.76 21.14
C GLN A 186 30.16 20.05 21.81
N ASP A 187 29.04 20.62 21.35
CA ASP A 187 28.54 21.90 21.87
C ASP A 187 27.93 21.81 23.27
N CYS A 188 27.48 20.63 23.69
CA CYS A 188 26.93 20.37 25.02
C CYS A 188 26.98 18.88 25.38
N GLU A 189 26.56 18.53 26.61
CA GLU A 189 26.61 17.17 27.16
C GLU A 189 25.76 16.14 26.38
N ASN A 190 24.82 16.59 25.54
CA ASN A 190 24.00 15.68 24.74
C ASN A 190 24.78 14.88 23.70
N ASN A 191 25.99 15.33 23.32
CA ASN A 191 26.91 14.65 22.41
C ASN A 191 26.24 13.97 21.19
N CYS A 192 25.35 14.72 20.53
CA CYS A 192 24.44 14.16 19.53
C CYS A 192 25.23 13.58 18.35
N GLU A 193 24.80 12.41 17.86
CA GLU A 193 25.27 11.86 16.58
C GLU A 193 24.65 12.67 15.44
N LEU A 194 25.50 13.30 14.64
CA LEU A 194 25.14 14.13 13.50
C LEU A 194 25.44 13.36 12.21
N LEU A 195 24.40 13.13 11.41
CA LEU A 195 24.50 12.56 10.07
C LEU A 195 24.51 13.69 9.04
N SER A 196 25.63 13.81 8.33
CA SER A 196 25.83 14.77 7.24
C SER A 196 25.69 14.07 5.89
N LEU A 197 24.78 14.54 5.04
CA LEU A 197 24.60 14.06 3.66
C LEU A 197 25.26 15.02 2.69
N TYR A 198 26.12 14.51 1.82
CA TYR A 198 26.73 15.27 0.73
C TYR A 198 26.32 14.71 -0.62
N CYS A 199 26.24 15.57 -1.62
CA CYS A 199 26.05 15.24 -3.03
C CYS A 199 27.13 15.98 -3.83
N ASP A 200 27.93 15.25 -4.59
CA ASP A 200 29.04 15.79 -5.39
C ASP A 200 30.00 16.68 -4.57
N GLY A 201 30.24 16.29 -3.31
CA GLY A 201 31.09 17.02 -2.37
C GLY A 201 30.42 18.21 -1.67
N GLN A 202 29.22 18.63 -2.10
CA GLN A 202 28.45 19.68 -1.45
C GLN A 202 27.62 19.11 -0.30
N LEU A 203 27.73 19.69 0.89
CA LEU A 203 26.88 19.34 2.03
C LEU A 203 25.42 19.73 1.71
N LEU A 204 24.53 18.75 1.65
CA LEU A 204 23.11 18.98 1.43
C LEU A 204 22.39 19.20 2.74
N SER A 205 22.50 18.24 3.66
CA SER A 205 21.76 18.25 4.92
C SER A 205 22.60 17.73 6.08
N VAL A 206 22.24 18.16 7.29
CA VAL A 206 22.75 17.62 8.56
C VAL A 206 21.56 17.33 9.45
N SER A 207 21.53 16.15 10.06
CA SER A 207 20.42 15.72 10.92
C SER A 207 20.93 15.00 12.18
N GLY A 208 20.09 14.93 13.21
CA GLY A 208 20.42 14.25 14.48
C GLY A 208 20.72 15.20 15.66
N SER A 209 20.72 16.52 15.44
CA SER A 209 20.86 17.49 16.52
C SER A 209 19.56 17.58 17.34
N ARG A 210 19.65 17.33 18.65
CA ARG A 210 18.50 17.45 19.58
C ARG A 210 18.07 18.88 19.85
N CYS A 211 19.01 19.83 19.80
CA CYS A 211 18.74 21.25 20.02
C CYS A 211 18.49 22.01 18.70
N GLU A 212 18.37 21.29 17.59
CA GLU A 212 18.14 21.80 16.22
C GLU A 212 19.23 22.71 15.65
N LYS A 213 20.22 23.14 16.45
CA LYS A 213 21.30 24.06 16.05
C LYS A 213 22.02 23.66 14.76
N HIS A 214 22.23 22.36 14.55
CA HIS A 214 22.95 21.83 13.40
C HIS A 214 22.04 21.19 12.36
N ASN A 215 20.72 21.15 12.57
CA ASN A 215 19.81 20.56 11.60
C ASN A 215 19.64 21.51 10.41
N ARG A 216 19.96 21.02 9.20
CA ARG A 216 19.78 21.76 7.94
C ARG A 216 19.38 20.82 6.82
#